data_AF-A0A7C5LFW0-F1
#
_entry.id   AF-A0A7C5LFW0-F1
#
_cell.length_a   1.000
_cell.length_b   1.000
_cell.length_c   1.000
_cell.angle_alpha   90.00
_cell.angle_beta   90.00
_cell.angle_gamma   90.00
#
_symmetry.space_group_name_H-M   'P 1'
#
loop_
_entity.id
_entity.type
_entity.pdbx_description
1 polymer ?
#
loop_
_entity_poly.entity_id
_entity_poly.type
_entity_poly.pdbx_seq_one_letter_code
_entity_poly.pdbx_strand_id
1 'polypeptide(L)'
;MSLEKILEKIEFDARQEVEVILGEARQKAELIKREAEQKAREQGESILRQAEVEARLDASRLITQAQLQKKMELLKTRRALINKVLAAALEKEELKKVRMRKEIVSRDGVKQELLPAERILAELSQEVENDILEWLKI
;
A
#
# COMPACT_ATOMS: atom_id res chain seq x y z
N MET A 1 28.82 4.64 -85.14
CA MET A 1 29.21 4.35 -83.74
C MET A 1 28.97 2.87 -83.48
N SER A 2 29.95 2.14 -82.95
CA SER A 2 29.86 0.68 -82.71
C SER A 2 28.80 0.37 -81.65
N LEU A 3 28.03 -0.71 -81.85
CA LEU A 3 27.07 -1.29 -80.90
C LEU A 3 27.68 -1.48 -79.49
N GLU A 4 28.98 -1.76 -79.42
CA GLU A 4 29.73 -1.96 -78.18
C GLU A 4 29.69 -0.72 -77.27
N LYS A 5 29.80 0.49 -77.83
CA LYS A 5 29.74 1.73 -77.03
C LYS A 5 28.36 2.00 -76.43
N ILE A 6 27.31 1.49 -77.07
CA ILE A 6 25.94 1.62 -76.56
C ILE A 6 25.73 0.65 -75.38
N LEU A 7 26.22 -0.58 -75.52
CA LEU A 7 26.17 -1.59 -74.45
C LEU A 7 26.98 -1.16 -73.21
N GLU A 8 28.20 -0.64 -73.39
CA GLU A 8 29.02 -0.13 -72.29
C GLU A 8 28.32 1.00 -71.52
N LYS A 9 27.64 1.89 -72.23
CA LYS A 9 26.91 3.00 -71.62
C LYS A 9 25.69 2.52 -70.83
N ILE A 10 24.94 1.56 -71.36
CA ILE A 10 23.82 0.93 -70.66
C ILE A 10 24.29 0.22 -69.39
N GLU A 11 25.40 -0.52 -69.46
CA GLU A 11 25.96 -1.14 -68.25
C GLU A 11 26.42 -0.12 -67.22
N PHE A 12 27.05 0.98 -67.65
CA PHE A 12 27.49 2.03 -66.76
C PHE A 12 26.31 2.71 -66.06
N ASP A 13 25.28 3.10 -66.83
CA ASP A 13 24.08 3.74 -66.31
C ASP A 13 23.33 2.80 -65.35
N ALA A 14 23.19 1.52 -65.69
CA ALA A 14 22.57 0.51 -64.84
C ALA A 14 23.35 0.30 -63.52
N ARG A 15 24.69 0.31 -63.55
CA ARG A 15 25.51 0.21 -62.33
C ARG A 15 25.35 1.43 -61.44
N GLN A 16 25.30 2.63 -62.02
CA GLN A 16 25.03 3.86 -61.27
C GLN A 16 23.65 3.84 -60.61
N GLU A 17 22.60 3.44 -61.33
CA GLU A 17 21.25 3.33 -60.76
C GLU A 17 21.20 2.32 -59.60
N VAL A 18 21.87 1.16 -59.75
CA VAL A 18 21.98 0.16 -58.69
C VAL A 18 22.68 0.73 -57.44
N GLU A 19 23.77 1.48 -57.62
CA GLU A 19 24.47 2.11 -56.48
C GLU A 19 23.60 3.14 -55.77
N VAL A 20 22.84 3.95 -56.51
CA VAL A 20 21.89 4.92 -55.94
C VAL A 20 20.81 4.21 -55.13
N ILE A 21 20.19 3.17 -55.69
CA ILE A 21 19.14 2.39 -55.01
C ILE A 21 19.69 1.74 -53.74
N LEU A 22 20.88 1.15 -53.80
CA LEU A 22 21.53 0.53 -52.63
C LEU A 22 21.90 1.57 -51.57
N GLY A 23 22.36 2.76 -51.99
CA GLY A 23 22.64 3.88 -51.10
C GLY A 23 21.39 4.34 -50.34
N GLU A 24 20.30 4.57 -51.06
CA GLU A 24 19.01 4.95 -50.46
C GLU A 24 18.45 3.87 -49.53
N ALA A 25 18.52 2.59 -49.94
CA ALA A 25 18.06 1.48 -49.12
C ALA A 25 18.84 1.38 -47.80
N ARG A 26 20.16 1.58 -47.84
CA ARG A 26 21.00 1.61 -46.63
C ARG A 26 20.67 2.78 -45.73
N GLN A 27 20.48 3.98 -46.29
CA GLN A 27 20.09 5.16 -45.50
C GLN A 27 18.72 4.95 -44.83
N LYS A 28 17.74 4.43 -45.56
CA LYS A 28 16.40 4.11 -45.01
C LYS A 28 16.50 3.06 -43.90
N ALA A 29 17.28 2.00 -44.10
CA ALA A 29 17.48 0.96 -43.08
C ALA A 29 18.12 1.52 -41.80
N GLU A 30 19.11 2.40 -41.94
CA GLU A 30 19.78 3.03 -40.81
C GLU A 30 18.85 3.99 -40.04
N LEU A 31 18.01 4.74 -40.75
CA LEU A 31 16.98 5.58 -40.12
C LEU A 31 15.97 4.74 -39.33
N ILE A 32 15.44 3.67 -39.92
CA ILE A 32 14.50 2.76 -39.25
C ILE A 32 15.13 2.16 -38.00
N LYS A 33 16.40 1.74 -38.08
CA LYS A 33 17.13 1.20 -36.93
C LYS A 33 17.26 2.23 -35.81
N ARG A 34 17.65 3.47 -36.12
CA ARG A 34 17.80 4.54 -35.12
C ARG A 34 16.47 4.90 -34.46
N GLU A 35 15.40 5.00 -35.25
CA GLU A 35 14.05 5.25 -34.71
C GLU A 35 13.59 4.12 -33.81
N ALA A 36 13.83 2.86 -34.19
CA ALA A 36 13.49 1.71 -33.37
C ALA A 36 14.29 1.68 -32.06
N GLU A 37 15.59 1.96 -32.12
CA GLU A 37 16.45 2.07 -30.92
C GLU A 37 15.99 3.19 -29.99
N GLN A 38 15.64 4.36 -30.55
CA GLN A 38 15.15 5.48 -29.75
C GLN A 38 13.82 5.15 -29.09
N LYS A 39 12.85 4.59 -29.84
CA LYS A 39 11.56 4.16 -29.29
C LYS A 39 11.73 3.10 -28.20
N ALA A 40 12.62 2.13 -28.40
CA ALA A 40 12.90 1.10 -27.41
C ALA A 40 13.50 1.69 -26.13
N ARG A 41 14.40 2.68 -26.23
CA ARG A 41 14.95 3.39 -25.07
C ARG A 41 13.88 4.18 -24.32
N GLU A 42 13.06 4.95 -25.03
CA GLU A 42 11.98 5.74 -24.42
C GLU A 42 10.97 4.84 -23.70
N GLN A 43 10.60 3.70 -24.31
CA GLN A 43 9.75 2.70 -23.68
C GLN A 43 10.40 2.09 -22.44
N GLY A 44 11.69 1.72 -22.52
CA GLY A 44 12.44 1.19 -21.38
C GLY A 44 12.51 2.17 -20.21
N GLU A 45 12.80 3.45 -20.49
CA GLU A 45 12.81 4.49 -19.47
C GLU A 45 11.44 4.74 -18.85
N SER A 46 10.36 4.64 -19.63
CA SER A 46 9.00 4.75 -19.12
C SER A 46 8.67 3.60 -18.15
N ILE A 47 9.03 2.37 -18.53
CA ILE A 47 8.83 1.19 -17.68
C ILE A 47 9.62 1.32 -16.37
N LEU A 48 10.89 1.74 -16.44
CA LEU A 48 11.71 1.96 -15.24
C LEU A 48 11.10 3.02 -14.33
N ARG A 49 10.65 4.15 -14.88
CA ARG A 49 9.99 5.20 -14.10
C ARG A 49 8.71 4.72 -13.44
N GLN A 50 7.89 3.94 -14.14
CA GLN A 50 6.67 3.35 -13.58
C GLN A 50 7.00 2.38 -12.44
N ALA A 51 7.98 1.49 -12.66
CA ALA A 51 8.42 0.53 -11.65
C ALA A 51 8.98 1.22 -10.39
N GLU A 52 9.72 2.32 -10.54
CA GLU A 52 10.20 3.10 -9.38
C GLU A 52 9.06 3.72 -8.58
N VAL A 53 8.04 4.25 -9.26
CA VAL A 53 6.87 4.84 -8.57
C VAL A 53 6.09 3.75 -7.83
N GLU A 54 5.86 2.60 -8.46
CA GLU A 54 5.19 1.46 -7.84
C GLU A 54 5.97 0.95 -6.63
N ALA A 55 7.28 0.76 -6.76
CA ALA A 55 8.13 0.32 -5.65
C ALA A 55 8.07 1.28 -4.46
N ARG A 56 8.05 2.60 -4.70
CA ARG A 56 7.89 3.61 -3.62
C ARG A 56 6.53 3.52 -2.95
N LEU A 57 5.47 3.33 -3.72
CA LEU A 57 4.11 3.17 -3.18
C LEU A 57 4.00 1.91 -2.33
N ASP A 58 4.57 0.81 -2.78
CA ASP A 58 4.54 -0.47 -2.06
C ASP A 58 5.39 -0.43 -0.79
N ALA A 59 6.56 0.22 -0.82
CA ALA A 59 7.35 0.46 0.38
C ALA A 59 6.55 1.28 1.43
N SER A 60 5.87 2.34 0.99
CA SER A 60 5.01 3.14 1.87
C SER A 60 3.85 2.34 2.45
N ARG A 61 3.19 1.51 1.64
CA ARG A 61 2.13 0.60 2.09
C ARG A 61 2.63 -0.38 3.15
N LEU A 62 3.79 -1.00 2.92
CA LEU A 62 4.38 -1.97 3.85
C LEU A 62 4.69 -1.32 5.21
N ILE A 63 5.29 -0.12 5.20
CA ILE A 63 5.55 0.63 6.44
C ILE A 63 4.24 0.95 7.16
N THR A 64 3.25 1.44 6.44
CA THR A 64 1.94 1.81 7.02
C THR A 64 1.24 0.59 7.63
N GLN A 65 1.28 -0.55 6.93
CA GLN A 65 0.73 -1.80 7.45
C GLN A 65 1.46 -2.28 8.70
N ALA A 66 2.79 -2.22 8.72
CA ALA A 66 3.57 -2.60 9.90
C ALA A 66 3.27 -1.70 11.11
N GLN A 67 3.14 -0.38 10.90
CA GLN A 67 2.75 0.55 11.95
C GLN A 67 1.35 0.27 12.48
N LEU A 68 0.40 -0.02 11.60
CA LEU A 68 -0.97 -0.38 11.97
C LEU A 68 -0.99 -1.68 12.79
N GLN A 69 -0.29 -2.72 12.33
CA GLN A 69 -0.18 -3.99 13.05
C GLN A 69 0.40 -3.79 14.46
N LYS A 70 1.51 -3.05 14.57
CA LYS A 70 2.10 -2.69 15.87
C LYS A 70 1.08 -2.00 16.79
N LYS A 71 0.33 -1.03 16.27
CA LYS A 71 -0.69 -0.32 17.06
C LYS A 71 -1.81 -1.26 17.49
N MET A 72 -2.26 -2.15 16.61
CA MET A 72 -3.27 -3.15 16.93
C MET A 72 -2.80 -4.13 18.02
N GLU A 73 -1.59 -4.65 17.92
CA GLU A 73 -1.01 -5.55 18.93
C GLU A 73 -0.88 -4.87 20.29
N LEU A 74 -0.44 -3.62 20.30
CA LEU A 74 -0.33 -2.82 21.52
C LEU A 74 -1.70 -2.60 22.16
N LEU A 75 -2.72 -2.21 21.38
CA LEU A 75 -4.09 -2.07 21.87
C LEU A 75 -4.66 -3.40 22.39
N LYS A 76 -4.42 -4.50 21.68
CA LYS A 76 -4.85 -5.84 22.10
C LYS A 76 -4.20 -6.23 23.44
N THR A 77 -2.91 -5.96 23.58
CA THR A 77 -2.16 -6.26 24.81
C THR A 77 -2.66 -5.40 25.98
N ARG A 78 -2.87 -4.09 25.76
CA ARG A 78 -3.46 -3.19 26.77
C ARG A 78 -4.82 -3.69 27.24
N ARG A 79 -5.72 -4.01 26.31
CA ARG A 79 -7.05 -4.53 26.64
C ARG A 79 -6.99 -5.85 27.40
N ALA A 80 -6.06 -6.73 27.05
CA ALA A 80 -5.84 -7.97 27.78
C ALA A 80 -5.37 -7.73 29.22
N LEU A 81 -4.50 -6.73 29.45
CA LEU A 81 -4.06 -6.36 30.80
C LEU A 81 -5.19 -5.77 31.64
N ILE A 82 -5.97 -4.84 31.08
CA ILE A 82 -7.16 -4.26 31.74
C ILE A 82 -8.12 -5.38 32.17
N ASN A 83 -8.47 -6.29 31.25
CA ASN A 83 -9.35 -7.41 31.54
C ASN A 83 -8.80 -8.32 32.65
N LYS A 84 -7.48 -8.57 32.68
CA LYS A 84 -6.84 -9.34 33.75
C LYS A 84 -6.95 -8.64 35.11
N VAL A 85 -6.71 -7.34 35.16
CA VAL A 85 -6.82 -6.55 36.41
C VAL A 85 -8.25 -6.56 36.91
N LEU A 86 -9.22 -6.32 36.04
CA LEU A 86 -10.65 -6.32 36.39
C LEU A 86 -11.12 -7.70 36.87
N ALA A 87 -10.71 -8.78 36.18
CA ALA A 87 -11.03 -10.14 36.61
C ALA A 87 -10.46 -10.44 38.00
N ALA A 88 -9.18 -10.13 38.24
CA ALA A 88 -8.53 -10.34 39.53
C ALA A 88 -9.17 -9.49 40.64
N ALA A 89 -9.63 -8.28 40.33
CA ALA A 89 -10.35 -7.44 41.28
C ALA A 89 -11.68 -8.08 41.71
N LEU A 90 -12.46 -8.59 40.75
CA LEU A 90 -13.75 -9.23 41.05
C LEU A 90 -13.65 -10.60 41.72
N GLU A 91 -12.50 -11.25 41.67
CA GLU A 91 -12.24 -12.45 42.47
C GLU A 91 -12.18 -12.14 43.97
N LYS A 92 -11.83 -10.91 44.37
CA LYS A 92 -11.79 -10.49 45.78
C LYS A 92 -13.20 -10.48 46.39
N GLU A 93 -13.37 -11.21 47.50
CA GLU A 93 -14.65 -11.35 48.20
C GLU A 93 -15.29 -10.03 48.64
N GLU A 94 -14.48 -9.01 48.91
CA GLU A 94 -14.94 -7.67 49.31
C GLU A 94 -15.75 -7.00 48.19
N LEU A 95 -15.30 -7.14 46.94
CA LEU A 95 -15.95 -6.55 45.77
C LEU A 95 -17.17 -7.36 45.31
N LYS A 96 -17.22 -8.67 45.59
CA LYS A 96 -18.40 -9.51 45.33
C LYS A 96 -19.64 -9.11 46.15
N LYS A 97 -19.43 -8.44 47.29
CA LYS A 97 -20.51 -7.96 48.17
C LYS A 97 -21.04 -6.58 47.76
N VAL A 98 -20.34 -5.86 46.88
CA VAL A 98 -20.72 -4.52 46.43
C VAL A 98 -21.85 -4.64 45.42
N ARG A 99 -23.04 -4.14 45.79
CA ARG A 99 -24.19 -4.03 44.89
C ARG A 99 -24.17 -2.67 44.21
N MET A 100 -23.81 -2.64 42.93
CA MET A 100 -23.83 -1.41 42.13
C MET A 100 -25.24 -1.14 41.59
N ARG A 101 -25.60 0.15 41.54
CA ARG A 101 -26.85 0.62 40.94
C ARG A 101 -26.50 1.53 39.78
N LYS A 102 -27.22 1.37 38.67
CA LYS A 102 -27.15 2.23 37.51
C LYS A 102 -28.29 3.23 37.56
N GLU A 103 -27.97 4.52 37.39
CA GLU A 103 -28.98 5.54 37.15
C GLU A 103 -29.13 5.76 35.64
N ILE A 104 -30.33 5.52 35.13
CA ILE A 104 -30.69 5.79 33.75
C ILE A 104 -31.54 7.06 33.74
N VAL A 105 -30.97 8.14 33.21
CA VAL A 105 -31.66 9.42 33.03
C VAL A 105 -32.39 9.39 31.69
N SER A 106 -33.72 9.47 31.74
CA SER A 106 -34.59 9.48 30.55
C SER A 106 -35.54 10.67 30.57
N ARG A 107 -36.23 10.94 29.45
CA ARG A 107 -37.25 12.01 29.38
C ARG A 107 -38.39 11.83 30.40
N ASP A 108 -38.64 10.59 30.83
CA ASP A 108 -39.69 10.23 31.80
C ASP A 108 -39.18 10.19 33.25
N GLY A 109 -37.94 10.64 33.51
CA GLY A 109 -37.32 10.70 34.84
C GLY A 109 -36.11 9.77 35.02
N VAL A 110 -35.60 9.73 36.25
CA VAL A 110 -34.44 8.92 36.66
C VAL A 110 -34.91 7.55 37.16
N LYS A 111 -34.41 6.47 36.56
CA LYS A 111 -34.67 5.09 37.00
C LYS A 111 -33.39 4.46 37.54
N GLN A 112 -33.46 3.83 38.71
CA GLN A 112 -32.37 3.05 39.29
C GLN A 112 -32.57 1.57 38.97
N GLU A 113 -31.58 0.95 38.33
CA GLU A 113 -31.54 -0.50 38.07
C GLU A 113 -30.35 -1.13 38.79
N LEU A 114 -30.54 -2.33 39.36
CA LEU A 114 -29.44 -3.07 39.98
C LEU A 114 -28.57 -3.67 38.87
N LEU A 115 -27.27 -3.39 38.86
CA LEU A 115 -26.35 -3.89 37.86
C LEU A 115 -26.00 -5.36 38.15
N PRO A 116 -26.30 -6.32 37.25
CA PRO A 116 -25.88 -7.71 37.41
C PRO A 116 -24.36 -7.81 37.36
N ALA A 117 -23.76 -8.69 38.19
CA ALA A 117 -22.30 -8.87 38.27
C ALA A 117 -21.64 -9.15 36.90
N GLU A 118 -22.33 -9.84 36.01
CA GLU A 118 -21.87 -10.14 34.64
C GLU A 118 -21.78 -8.90 33.74
N ARG A 119 -22.60 -7.87 34.00
CA ARG A 119 -22.59 -6.59 33.25
C ARG A 119 -21.69 -5.54 33.89
N ILE A 120 -21.36 -5.68 35.18
CA ILE A 120 -20.45 -4.77 35.89
C ILE A 120 -19.12 -4.65 35.15
N LEU A 121 -18.53 -5.77 34.71
CA LEU A 121 -17.30 -5.75 33.92
C LEU A 121 -17.46 -4.96 32.63
N ALA A 122 -18.50 -5.26 31.86
CA ALA A 122 -18.70 -4.66 30.54
C ALA A 122 -18.94 -3.14 30.61
N GLU A 123 -19.66 -2.68 31.63
CA GLU A 123 -20.02 -1.27 31.78
C GLU A 123 -18.93 -0.46 32.51
N LEU A 124 -18.32 -1.01 33.58
CA LEU A 124 -17.24 -0.31 34.28
C LEU A 124 -15.95 -0.30 33.49
N SER A 125 -15.68 -1.30 32.62
CA SER A 125 -14.41 -1.37 31.88
C SER A 125 -14.06 -0.04 31.23
N GLN A 126 -15.05 0.65 30.65
CA GLN A 126 -14.82 1.91 29.96
C GLN A 126 -14.58 3.09 30.91
N GLU A 127 -15.14 3.06 32.12
CA GLU A 127 -14.97 4.10 33.13
C GLU A 127 -13.65 3.95 33.88
N VAL A 128 -13.24 2.71 34.21
CA VAL A 128 -12.03 2.44 34.99
C VAL A 128 -10.79 2.16 34.12
N GLU A 129 -10.94 2.06 32.79
CA GLU A 129 -9.83 1.78 31.87
C GLU A 129 -8.71 2.82 32.00
N ASN A 130 -9.05 4.11 32.07
CA ASN A 130 -8.04 5.16 32.22
C ASN A 130 -7.30 5.08 33.56
N ASP A 131 -8.02 4.81 34.65
CA ASP A 131 -7.43 4.67 35.99
C ASP A 131 -6.50 3.45 36.05
N ILE A 132 -6.89 2.33 35.43
CA ILE A 132 -6.08 1.11 35.35
C ILE A 132 -4.82 1.36 34.52
N LEU A 133 -4.94 2.06 33.39
CA LEU A 133 -3.78 2.43 32.56
C LEU A 133 -2.82 3.35 33.33
N GLU A 134 -3.35 4.33 34.06
CA GLU A 134 -2.55 5.24 34.90
C GLU A 134 -1.80 4.47 36.01
N TRP A 135 -2.47 3.55 36.71
CA TRP A 135 -1.85 2.71 37.74
C TRP A 135 -0.79 1.76 37.18
N LEU A 136 -1.04 1.19 36.00
CA LEU A 136 -0.08 0.31 35.31
C LEU A 136 1.04 1.10 34.62
N LYS A 137 0.96 2.44 34.56
CA LYS A 137 1.92 3.35 33.92
C LYS A 137 2.16 3.03 32.43
N ILE A 138 1.09 2.71 31.69
CA ILE A 138 1.11 2.32 30.26
C ILE A 138 0.09 3.09 29.44
#